data_AF-A0A0N1IJZ8-F1
#
_entry.id   AF-A0A0N1IJZ8-F1
#
_cell.length_a   1.000
_cell.length_b   1.000
_cell.length_c   1.000
_cell.angle_alpha   90.00
_cell.angle_beta   90.00
_cell.angle_gamma   90.00
#
_symmetry.space_group_name_H-M   'P 1'
#
loop_
_entity.id
_entity.type
_entity.pdbx_description
1 polymer ?
#
loop_
_entity_poly.entity_id
_entity_poly.type
_entity_poly.pdbx_seq_one_letter_code
_entity_poly.pdbx_strand_id
1 'polypeptide(L)'
;MIAQVHAGMWRRNGYALLNQLYFYHNVKCRTEMLDRDVVMLQIGASLIESNEFIIHVLNKFNLLEWAAPDFEQQNVEYDTLRQTSSMVEEFLGLLITVVGSRYVPGVGEVSNEDRTKKEIIQMLCVKPMPHSELNR
;
A
#
# COMPACT_ATOMS: atom_id res chain seq x y z
N MET A 1 6.42 8.92 -2.67
CA MET A 1 7.88 8.69 -2.69
C MET A 1 8.19 7.25 -3.08
N ILE A 2 7.82 6.22 -2.30
CA ILE A 2 8.07 4.79 -2.64
C ILE A 2 7.62 4.45 -4.07
N ALA A 3 6.36 4.76 -4.41
CA ALA A 3 5.81 4.56 -5.74
C ALA A 3 6.67 5.18 -6.86
N GLN A 4 7.21 6.39 -6.63
CA GLN A 4 8.08 7.07 -7.59
C GLN A 4 9.46 6.41 -7.70
N VAL A 5 9.96 5.82 -6.61
CA VAL A 5 11.20 5.01 -6.63
C VAL A 5 10.99 3.76 -7.46
N HIS A 6 9.86 3.05 -7.27
CA HIS A 6 9.50 1.89 -8.08
C HIS A 6 9.27 2.25 -9.56
N ALA A 7 8.69 3.41 -9.85
CA ALA A 7 8.59 3.95 -11.21
C ALA A 7 9.94 4.39 -11.82
N GLY A 8 11.04 4.31 -11.07
CA GLY A 8 12.38 4.64 -11.54
C GLY A 8 12.67 6.13 -11.69
N MET A 9 11.91 7.00 -11.01
CA MET A 9 12.09 8.45 -11.04
C MET A 9 13.29 8.92 -10.19
N TRP A 10 13.79 8.07 -9.30
CA TRP A 10 14.82 8.40 -8.30
C TRP A 10 16.17 7.67 -8.51
N ARG A 11 16.47 7.28 -9.75
CA ARG A 11 17.67 6.46 -10.09
C ARG A 11 19.01 7.06 -9.66
N ARG A 12 19.08 8.39 -9.46
CA ARG A 12 20.33 9.12 -9.12
C ARG A 12 20.56 9.27 -7.61
N ASN A 13 19.61 8.89 -6.77
CA ASN A 13 19.66 9.11 -5.32
C ASN A 13 20.50 8.07 -4.57
N GLY A 14 21.01 7.06 -5.26
CA GLY A 14 21.96 6.08 -4.72
C GLY A 14 21.38 5.14 -3.67
N TYR A 15 22.27 4.39 -3.00
CA TYR A 15 21.91 3.31 -2.08
C TYR A 15 21.23 3.76 -0.79
N ALA A 16 21.42 5.01 -0.36
CA ALA A 16 20.79 5.51 0.87
C ALA A 16 19.25 5.44 0.79
N LEU A 17 18.68 5.83 -0.36
CA LEU A 17 17.25 5.76 -0.61
C LEU A 17 16.75 4.31 -0.68
N LEU A 18 17.51 3.43 -1.35
CA LEU A 18 17.17 2.02 -1.44
C LEU A 18 17.19 1.34 -0.07
N ASN A 19 18.16 1.68 0.78
CA ASN A 19 18.23 1.19 2.15
C ASN A 19 17.04 1.66 2.99
N GLN A 20 16.62 2.91 2.86
CA GLN A 20 15.41 3.41 3.53
C GLN A 20 14.17 2.62 3.11
N LEU A 21 13.98 2.40 1.80
CA LEU A 21 12.87 1.58 1.28
C LEU A 21 12.91 0.14 1.80
N TYR A 22 14.11 -0.44 1.86
CA TYR A 22 14.32 -1.78 2.38
C TYR A 22 13.89 -1.88 3.84
N PHE A 23 14.31 -0.96 4.70
CA PHE A 23 13.93 -0.97 6.11
C PHE A 23 12.44 -0.72 6.31
N TYR A 24 11.85 0.17 5.51
CA TYR A 24 10.41 0.45 5.57
C TYR A 24 9.53 -0.79 5.34
N HIS A 25 9.94 -1.68 4.42
CA HIS A 25 9.25 -2.93 4.13
C HIS A 25 9.79 -4.14 4.92
N ASN A 26 10.88 -3.97 5.66
CA ASN A 26 11.52 -5.09 6.35
C ASN A 26 10.60 -5.60 7.46
N VAL A 27 10.43 -6.92 7.55
CA VAL A 27 9.57 -7.57 8.56
C VAL A 27 9.92 -7.13 9.99
N LYS A 28 11.19 -6.84 10.28
CA LYS A 28 11.64 -6.39 11.61
C LYS A 28 11.13 -5.01 12.00
N CYS A 29 10.82 -4.15 11.02
CA CYS A 29 10.39 -2.76 11.24
C CYS A 29 8.96 -2.51 10.77
N ARG A 30 8.38 -3.44 9.99
CA ARG A 30 7.10 -3.30 9.32
C ARG A 30 5.97 -2.87 10.26
N THR A 31 5.87 -3.51 11.43
CA THR A 31 4.85 -3.22 12.44
C THR A 31 4.92 -1.79 12.97
N GLU A 32 6.11 -1.20 13.01
CA GLU A 32 6.35 0.17 13.52
C GLU A 32 6.43 1.22 12.40
N MET A 33 6.39 0.80 11.13
CA MET A 33 6.52 1.68 9.97
C MET A 33 5.29 1.54 9.05
N LEU A 34 5.39 0.74 7.98
CA LEU A 34 4.35 0.60 6.96
C LEU A 34 2.96 0.31 7.55
N ASP A 35 2.87 -0.61 8.51
CA ASP A 35 1.56 -0.99 9.07
C ASP A 35 0.93 0.18 9.86
N ARG A 36 1.74 1.03 10.53
CA ARG A 36 1.25 2.24 11.21
C ARG A 36 0.76 3.28 10.21
N ASP A 37 1.47 3.47 9.10
CA ASP A 37 1.06 4.41 8.05
C ASP A 37 -0.24 3.96 7.39
N VAL A 38 -0.41 2.65 7.14
CA VAL A 38 -1.66 2.09 6.60
C VAL A 38 -2.82 2.32 7.56
N VAL A 39 -2.63 2.08 8.86
CA VAL A 39 -3.65 2.36 9.88
C VAL A 39 -4.00 3.84 9.93
N MET A 40 -3.00 4.73 9.87
CA MET A 40 -3.23 6.17 9.84
C MET A 40 -4.05 6.60 8.61
N LEU A 41 -3.77 6.01 7.44
CA LEU A 41 -4.56 6.24 6.23
C LEU A 41 -5.98 5.70 6.35
N GLN A 42 -6.18 4.53 6.97
CA GLN A 42 -7.52 3.99 7.22
C GLN A 42 -8.34 4.88 8.14
N ILE A 43 -7.72 5.46 9.18
CA ILE A 43 -8.36 6.43 10.06
C ILE A 43 -8.70 7.70 9.28
N GLY A 44 -7.80 8.21 8.43
CA GLY A 44 -8.11 9.35 7.56
C GLY A 44 -9.27 9.06 6.61
N ALA A 45 -9.29 7.87 6.01
CA ALA A 45 -10.33 7.43 5.10
C ALA A 45 -11.70 7.27 5.77
N SER A 46 -11.76 7.02 7.08
CA SER A 46 -13.04 6.95 7.82
C SER A 46 -13.60 8.32 8.18
N LEU A 47 -12.78 9.37 8.13
CA LEU A 47 -13.16 10.74 8.48
C LEU A 47 -13.50 11.61 7.27
N ILE A 48 -13.19 11.16 6.06
CA ILE A 48 -13.36 11.90 4.81
C ILE A 48 -14.40 11.17 3.94
N GLU A 49 -15.16 11.90 3.13
CA GLU A 49 -16.06 11.29 2.15
C GLU A 49 -15.25 10.45 1.14
N SER A 50 -15.80 9.31 0.71
CA SER A 50 -15.04 8.29 -0.03
C SER A 50 -14.49 8.79 -1.36
N ASN A 51 -15.25 9.56 -2.13
CA ASN A 51 -14.76 10.13 -3.39
C ASN A 51 -13.68 11.19 -3.13
N GLU A 52 -13.88 12.05 -2.14
CA GLU A 52 -12.91 13.06 -1.74
C GLU A 52 -11.58 12.42 -1.32
N PHE A 53 -11.61 11.35 -0.51
CA PHE A 53 -10.41 10.61 -0.13
C PHE A 53 -9.68 10.05 -1.37
N ILE A 54 -10.41 9.42 -2.29
CA ILE A 54 -9.81 8.87 -3.52
C ILE A 54 -9.18 9.99 -4.36
N ILE A 55 -9.84 11.15 -4.49
CA ILE A 55 -9.31 12.31 -5.21
C ILE A 55 -8.04 12.84 -4.55
N HIS A 56 -7.99 12.93 -3.22
CA HIS A 56 -6.78 13.35 -2.49
C HIS A 56 -5.61 12.39 -2.71
N VAL A 57 -5.86 11.07 -2.67
CA VAL A 57 -4.83 10.06 -2.92
C VAL A 57 -4.38 10.12 -4.39
N LEU A 58 -5.32 10.21 -5.34
CA LEU A 58 -5.03 10.33 -6.77
C LEU A 58 -4.14 11.56 -7.07
N ASN A 59 -4.47 12.70 -6.47
CA ASN A 59 -3.67 13.93 -6.54
C ASN A 59 -2.27 13.73 -5.92
N LYS A 60 -2.17 13.04 -4.78
CA LYS A 60 -0.88 12.75 -4.13
C LYS A 60 0.04 11.87 -4.98
N PHE A 61 -0.54 10.99 -5.80
CA PHE A 61 0.20 10.17 -6.78
C PHE A 61 0.48 10.90 -8.10
N ASN A 62 0.00 12.14 -8.26
CA ASN A 62 0.09 12.92 -9.49
C ASN A 62 -0.59 12.22 -10.68
N LEU A 63 -1.77 11.65 -10.46
CA LEU A 63 -2.54 10.86 -11.43
C LEU A 63 -3.84 11.54 -11.88
N LEU A 64 -4.01 12.85 -11.63
CA LEU A 64 -5.22 13.58 -12.06
C LEU A 64 -5.34 13.64 -13.59
N GLU A 65 -4.24 13.89 -14.30
CA GLU A 65 -4.23 13.87 -15.77
C GLU A 65 -4.51 12.48 -16.31
N TRP A 66 -3.97 11.44 -15.67
CA TRP A 66 -4.24 10.05 -16.03
C TRP A 66 -5.73 9.68 -15.88
N ALA A 67 -6.41 10.23 -14.88
CA ALA A 67 -7.84 9.99 -14.66
C ALA A 67 -8.76 10.85 -15.54
N ALA A 68 -8.20 11.75 -16.38
CA ALA A 68 -8.97 12.57 -17.27
C ALA A 68 -9.56 11.73 -18.43
N PRO A 69 -10.79 12.02 -18.89
CA PRO A 69 -11.46 11.22 -19.92
C PRO A 69 -10.76 11.24 -21.28
N ASP A 70 -9.91 12.24 -21.54
CA ASP A 70 -9.17 12.44 -22.77
C ASP A 70 -7.72 11.90 -22.71
N PHE A 71 -7.29 11.31 -21.59
CA PHE A 71 -5.90 10.86 -21.41
C PHE A 71 -5.41 9.92 -22.52
N GLU A 72 -6.23 8.96 -22.94
CA GLU A 72 -5.88 8.02 -24.02
C GLU A 72 -5.71 8.69 -25.40
N GLN A 73 -6.26 9.89 -25.57
CA GLN A 73 -6.15 10.67 -26.81
C GLN A 73 -4.87 11.52 -26.82
N GLN A 74 -4.23 11.70 -25.68
CA GLN A 74 -3.01 12.48 -25.55
C GLN A 74 -1.82 11.68 -26.08
N ASN A 75 -0.98 12.34 -26.87
CA ASN A 75 0.26 11.73 -27.38
C ASN A 75 1.36 11.85 -26.32
N VAL A 76 1.35 10.93 -25.35
CA VAL A 76 2.32 10.90 -24.25
C VAL A 76 3.53 10.06 -24.63
N GLU A 77 4.73 10.55 -24.30
CA GLU A 77 5.98 9.82 -24.52
C GLU A 77 5.97 8.45 -23.83
N TYR A 78 6.54 7.44 -24.48
CA TYR A 78 6.53 6.05 -23.99
C TYR A 78 7.13 5.88 -22.59
N ASP A 79 8.23 6.57 -22.29
CA ASP A 79 8.86 6.49 -20.95
C ASP A 79 7.95 7.09 -19.87
N THR A 80 7.24 8.17 -20.19
CA THR A 80 6.25 8.80 -19.31
C THR A 80 5.04 7.88 -19.12
N LEU A 81 4.52 7.26 -20.18
CA LEU A 81 3.45 6.26 -20.08
C LEU A 81 3.82 5.08 -19.17
N ARG A 82 5.05 4.58 -19.29
CA ARG A 82 5.56 3.52 -18.42
C ARG A 82 5.62 3.96 -16.96
N GLN A 83 6.15 5.15 -16.69
CA GLN A 83 6.19 5.71 -15.33
C GLN A 83 4.79 5.91 -14.74
N THR A 84 3.86 6.47 -15.53
CA THR A 84 2.46 6.63 -15.14
C THR A 84 1.82 5.28 -14.84
N SER A 85 2.03 4.26 -15.67
CA SER A 85 1.52 2.91 -15.43
C SER A 85 2.00 2.33 -14.10
N SER A 86 3.29 2.47 -13.78
CA SER A 86 3.84 2.05 -12.48
C SER A 86 3.25 2.85 -11.31
N MET A 87 3.01 4.15 -11.49
CA MET A 87 2.36 4.98 -10.47
C MET A 87 0.90 4.57 -10.23
N VAL A 88 0.17 4.21 -11.30
CA VAL A 88 -1.20 3.69 -11.22
C VAL A 88 -1.25 2.36 -10.48
N GLU A 89 -0.32 1.44 -10.78
CA GLU A 89 -0.23 0.16 -10.07
C GLU A 89 -0.03 0.35 -8.56
N GLU A 90 0.87 1.27 -8.17
CA GLU A 90 1.12 1.60 -6.77
C GLU A 90 -0.08 2.29 -6.10
N PHE A 91 -0.79 3.16 -6.84
CA PHE A 91 -2.02 3.80 -6.38
C PHE A 91 -3.12 2.77 -6.10
N LEU A 92 -3.36 1.86 -7.04
CA LEU A 92 -4.34 0.78 -6.89
C LEU A 92 -3.93 -0.18 -5.76
N GLY A 93 -2.64 -0.50 -5.67
CA GLY A 93 -2.08 -1.31 -4.59
C GLY A 93 -2.29 -0.68 -3.21
N LEU A 94 -2.15 0.64 -3.09
CA LEU A 94 -2.47 1.37 -1.87
C LEU A 94 -3.96 1.26 -1.52
N LEU A 95 -4.86 1.48 -2.49
CA LEU A 95 -6.30 1.37 -2.26
C LEU A 95 -6.70 -0.04 -1.80
N ILE A 96 -6.17 -1.08 -2.47
CA ILE A 96 -6.37 -2.48 -2.07
C ILE A 96 -5.88 -2.71 -0.65
N THR A 97 -4.72 -2.14 -0.28
CA THR A 97 -4.16 -2.29 1.07
C THR A 97 -5.03 -1.61 2.12
N VAL A 98 -5.43 -0.35 1.88
CA VAL A 98 -6.27 0.43 2.79
C VAL A 98 -7.62 -0.25 3.01
N VAL A 99 -8.27 -0.74 1.95
CA VAL A 99 -9.59 -1.37 2.03
C VAL A 99 -9.52 -2.82 2.51
N GLY A 100 -8.56 -3.60 2.02
CA GLY A 100 -8.47 -5.04 2.24
C GLY A 100 -7.71 -5.47 3.50
N SER A 101 -6.80 -4.64 4.02
CA SER A 101 -5.98 -4.97 5.20
C SER A 101 -6.56 -4.38 6.49
N ARG A 102 -7.85 -4.60 6.74
CA ARG A 102 -8.58 -4.06 7.91
C ARG A 102 -8.75 -5.09 9.03
N TYR A 103 -7.63 -5.61 9.55
CA TYR A 103 -7.63 -6.62 10.61
C TYR A 103 -7.10 -6.10 11.96
N VAL A 104 -7.06 -4.77 12.11
CA VAL A 104 -6.69 -4.11 13.36
C VAL A 104 -7.96 -3.78 14.13
N PRO A 105 -8.21 -4.42 15.30
CA PRO A 105 -9.37 -4.11 16.13
C PRO A 105 -9.42 -2.63 16.51
N GLY A 106 -10.59 -2.01 16.42
CA GLY A 106 -10.78 -0.57 16.67
C GLY A 106 -10.60 0.33 15.45
N VAL A 107 -10.07 -0.21 14.34
CA VAL A 107 -10.00 0.46 13.02
C VAL A 107 -10.85 -0.32 12.01
N GLY A 108 -10.68 -1.63 11.98
CA GLY A 108 -11.57 -2.56 11.27
C GLY A 108 -12.73 -3.02 12.15
N GLU A 109 -13.82 -3.43 11.50
CA GLU A 109 -14.95 -4.11 12.14
C GLU A 109 -14.58 -5.60 12.37
N VAL A 110 -13.60 -5.83 13.24
CA VAL A 110 -13.05 -7.16 13.54
C VAL A 110 -12.80 -7.34 15.03
N SER A 111 -12.97 -8.57 15.52
CA SER A 111 -12.59 -8.94 16.88
C SER A 111 -11.10 -9.33 16.97
N ASN A 112 -10.58 -9.45 18.20
CA ASN A 112 -9.25 -10.03 18.41
C ASN A 112 -9.17 -11.48 17.91
N GLU A 113 -10.28 -12.24 18.02
CA GLU A 113 -10.36 -13.61 17.52
C GLU A 113 -10.24 -13.67 16.00
N ASP A 114 -10.87 -12.75 15.27
CA ASP A 114 -10.76 -12.66 13.81
C ASP A 114 -9.33 -12.38 13.35
N ARG A 115 -8.63 -11.48 14.08
CA ARG A 115 -7.21 -11.20 13.83
C ARG A 115 -6.35 -12.45 14.05
N THR A 116 -6.50 -13.12 15.20
CA THR A 116 -5.76 -14.35 15.50
C THR A 116 -6.06 -15.46 14.49
N LYS A 117 -7.33 -15.62 14.10
CA LYS A 117 -7.74 -16.57 13.06
C LYS A 117 -7.05 -16.28 11.73
N LYS A 118 -6.96 -15.01 11.32
CA LYS A 118 -6.23 -14.61 10.11
C LYS A 118 -4.75 -14.96 10.21
N GLU A 119 -4.10 -14.67 11.34
CA GLU A 119 -2.68 -14.99 11.54
C GLU A 119 -2.44 -16.51 11.44
N ILE A 120 -3.31 -17.32 12.07
CA ILE A 120 -3.25 -18.79 11.98
C ILE A 120 -3.41 -19.26 10.54
N ILE A 121 -4.39 -18.73 9.79
CA ILE A 121 -4.58 -19.07 8.38
C ILE A 121 -3.34 -18.71 7.56
N GLN A 122 -2.78 -17.51 7.75
CA GLN A 122 -1.58 -17.07 7.03
C GLN A 122 -0.37 -17.96 7.32
N MET A 123 -0.16 -18.33 8.58
CA MET A 123 0.88 -19.28 8.98
C MET A 123 0.70 -20.61 8.25
N LEU A 124 -0.50 -21.18 8.29
CA LEU A 124 -0.80 -22.48 7.66
C LEU A 124 -0.72 -22.47 6.13
N CYS A 125 -0.94 -21.32 5.48
CA CYS A 125 -0.74 -21.15 4.04
C CYS A 125 0.74 -21.22 3.64
N VAL A 126 1.67 -20.85 4.53
CA VAL A 126 3.12 -20.92 4.24
C VAL A 126 3.60 -22.37 4.35
N LYS A 127 3.22 -23.08 5.41
CA LYS A 127 3.53 -24.49 5.60
C LYS A 127 2.58 -25.15 6.62
N PRO A 128 2.38 -26.47 6.54
CA PRO A 128 1.72 -27.21 7.61
C PRO A 128 2.47 -27.03 8.94
N MET A 129 1.75 -26.71 10.02
CA MET A 129 2.31 -26.52 11.36
C MET A 129 1.45 -27.23 12.42
N PRO A 130 2.05 -27.92 13.40
CA PRO A 130 1.32 -28.48 14.53
C PRO A 130 0.82 -27.38 15.48
N HIS A 131 -0.19 -27.69 16.29
CA HIS A 131 -0.76 -26.73 17.26
C HIS A 131 0.29 -26.11 18.20
N SER A 132 1.30 -26.88 18.62
CA SER A 132 2.39 -26.40 19.47
C SER A 132 3.26 -25.31 18.82
N GLU A 133 3.33 -25.26 17.49
CA GLU A 133 4.05 -24.21 16.76
C GLU A 133 3.16 -22.99 16.48
N LEU A 134 1.84 -23.17 16.34
CA LEU A 134 0.89 -22.08 16.10
C LEU A 134 0.63 -21.22 17.35
N ASN A 135 0.79 -21.79 18.54
CA ASN A 135 0.53 -21.13 19.82
C ASN A 135 1.76 -20.43 20.42
N ARG A 136 2.78 -20.13 19.60
CA ARG A 136 4.08 -19.61 20.02
C ARG A 136 4.27 -18.18 19.53
#